data_AF-A0AA86N432-F1
#
_entry.id   AF-A0AA86N432-F1
#
_cell.length_a   1.000
_cell.length_b   1.000
_cell.length_c   1.000
_cell.angle_alpha   90.00
_cell.angle_beta   90.00
_cell.angle_gamma   90.00
#
_symmetry.space_group_name_H-M   'P 1'
#
loop_
_entity.id
_entity.type
_entity.pdbx_description
1 polymer ?
#
loop_
_entity_poly.entity_id
_entity_poly.type
_entity_poly.pdbx_seq_one_letter_code
_entity_poly.pdbx_strand_id
1 'polypeptide(L)'
;MNGLRFERIRKDQHYNVVFHVGSTYVPVSDETIDELKAQSLLPPERFLHVLLDKVGYSSYLRDQIQSELKTAGDPITQITVLQGALREL
;
A
#
# COMPACT_ATOMS: atom_id res chain seq x y z
N MET A 1 2.23 -0.13 -16.84
CA MET A 1 1.97 0.89 -15.80
C MET A 1 2.08 0.16 -14.47
N ASN A 2 3.26 0.21 -13.86
CA ASN A 2 3.52 -0.47 -12.59
C ASN A 2 3.74 0.64 -11.56
N GLY A 3 2.86 0.70 -10.58
CA GLY A 3 2.88 1.69 -9.50
C GLY A 3 2.31 1.03 -8.24
N LEU A 4 2.02 1.80 -7.20
CA LEU A 4 1.46 1.25 -5.97
C LEU A 4 -0.02 0.94 -6.13
N ARG A 5 -0.43 -0.30 -5.86
CA ARG A 5 -1.86 -0.66 -5.77
C ARG A 5 -2.12 -1.86 -4.88
N PHE A 6 -3.30 -1.92 -4.30
CA PHE A 6 -3.79 -3.11 -3.63
C PHE A 6 -4.73 -3.90 -4.56
N GLU A 7 -4.69 -5.22 -4.50
CA GLU A 7 -5.52 -6.12 -5.28
C GLU A 7 -6.04 -7.26 -4.38
N ARG A 8 -7.35 -7.45 -4.31
CA ARG A 8 -7.95 -8.58 -3.59
C ARG A 8 -7.96 -9.81 -4.49
N ILE A 9 -7.21 -10.82 -4.10
CA ILE A 9 -6.94 -12.00 -4.93
C ILE A 9 -7.89 -13.17 -4.66
N ARG A 10 -8.35 -13.38 -3.42
CA ARG A 10 -9.33 -14.42 -3.03
C ARG A 10 -10.09 -14.03 -1.76
N LYS A 11 -11.18 -14.75 -1.47
CA LYS A 11 -11.84 -14.78 -0.16
C LYS A 11 -11.50 -16.13 0.48
N ASP A 12 -11.34 -16.17 1.81
CA ASP A 12 -11.06 -17.37 2.63
C ASP A 12 -9.60 -17.88 2.70
N GLN A 13 -8.60 -17.02 2.51
CA GLN A 13 -7.19 -17.31 2.83
C GLN A 13 -6.62 -16.35 3.89
N HIS A 14 -5.48 -16.70 4.48
CA HIS A 14 -4.80 -15.84 5.47
C HIS A 14 -4.27 -14.53 4.85
N TYR A 15 -3.98 -14.54 3.55
CA TYR A 15 -3.59 -13.37 2.76
C TYR A 15 -4.54 -13.22 1.57
N ASN A 16 -5.55 -12.37 1.72
CA ASN A 16 -6.56 -12.12 0.68
C ASN A 16 -6.20 -10.92 -0.21
N VAL A 17 -5.19 -10.14 0.16
CA VAL A 17 -4.78 -8.92 -0.55
C VAL A 17 -3.31 -8.98 -0.91
N VAL A 18 -2.99 -8.52 -2.11
CA VAL A 18 -1.62 -8.30 -2.58
C VAL A 18 -1.41 -6.81 -2.77
N PHE A 19 -0.31 -6.31 -2.23
CA PHE A 19 0.19 -4.98 -2.50
C PHE A 19 1.25 -5.05 -3.60
N HIS A 20 0.96 -4.40 -4.71
CA HIS A 20 1.85 -4.30 -5.86
C HIS A 20 2.76 -3.09 -5.66
N VAL A 21 4.07 -3.33 -5.71
CA VAL A 21 5.12 -2.32 -5.64
C VAL A 21 5.96 -2.46 -6.90
N GLY A 22 5.57 -1.76 -7.97
CA GLY A 22 6.22 -1.92 -9.25
C GLY A 22 6.00 -3.34 -9.80
N SER A 23 7.09 -4.10 -9.98
CA SER A 23 7.07 -5.52 -10.35
C SER A 23 7.10 -6.49 -9.15
N THR A 24 7.14 -5.98 -7.93
CA THR A 24 7.14 -6.77 -6.69
C THR A 24 5.72 -6.93 -6.16
N TYR A 25 5.43 -8.11 -5.61
CA TYR A 25 4.14 -8.47 -5.02
C TYR A 25 4.35 -8.79 -3.55
N VAL A 26 3.62 -8.09 -2.68
CA VAL A 26 3.71 -8.27 -1.24
C VAL A 26 2.37 -8.78 -0.72
N PRO A 27 2.29 -9.99 -0.14
CA PRO A 27 1.06 -10.44 0.51
C PRO A 27 0.78 -9.60 1.76
N VAL A 28 -0.46 -9.17 1.92
CA VAL A 28 -0.90 -8.34 3.05
C VAL A 28 -2.08 -9.04 3.73
N SER A 29 -2.00 -9.18 5.06
CA SER A 29 -3.06 -9.82 5.84
C SER A 29 -4.27 -8.91 5.93
N ASP A 30 -5.45 -9.48 6.16
CA ASP A 30 -6.66 -8.67 6.34
C ASP A 30 -6.55 -7.77 7.58
N GLU A 31 -5.89 -8.21 8.65
CA GLU A 31 -5.59 -7.37 9.82
C GLU A 31 -4.81 -6.11 9.44
N THR A 32 -3.75 -6.24 8.66
CA THR A 32 -2.97 -5.08 8.19
C THR A 32 -3.82 -4.18 7.28
N ILE A 33 -4.68 -4.75 6.44
CA ILE A 33 -5.60 -3.97 5.61
C ILE A 33 -6.59 -3.17 6.46
N ASP A 34 -7.15 -3.77 7.51
CA ASP A 34 -8.10 -3.10 8.40
C ASP A 34 -7.42 -1.97 9.20
N GLU A 35 -6.19 -2.18 9.66
CA GLU A 35 -5.39 -1.13 10.29
C GLU A 35 -5.11 0.03 9.33
N LEU A 36 -4.74 -0.26 8.09
CA LEU A 36 -4.51 0.76 7.07
C LEU A 36 -5.82 1.50 6.73
N LYS A 37 -6.96 0.79 6.63
CA LYS A 37 -8.28 1.40 6.41
C LYS A 37 -8.66 2.36 7.52
N ALA A 38 -8.41 1.99 8.78
CA ALA A 38 -8.66 2.85 9.94
C ALA A 38 -7.86 4.17 9.88
N GLN A 39 -6.71 4.17 9.20
CA GLN A 39 -5.85 5.34 9.02
C GLN A 39 -6.00 6.01 7.64
N SER A 40 -6.91 5.54 6.79
CA SER A 40 -7.09 6.01 5.40
C SER A 40 -7.52 7.47 5.25
N LEU A 41 -7.98 8.10 6.33
CA LEU A 41 -8.37 9.52 6.37
C LEU A 41 -7.25 10.44 6.87
N LEU A 42 -6.10 9.89 7.25
CA LEU A 42 -4.93 10.70 7.57
C LEU A 42 -4.46 11.50 6.35
N PRO A 43 -3.78 12.65 6.55
CA PRO A 43 -3.06 13.31 5.48
C PRO A 43 -2.13 12.32 4.73
N PRO A 44 -1.99 12.41 3.40
CA PRO A 44 -1.25 11.43 2.61
C PRO A 44 0.18 11.19 3.10
N GLU A 45 0.87 12.23 3.57
CA GLU A 45 2.22 12.12 4.13
C GLU A 45 2.24 11.26 5.39
N ARG A 46 1.25 11.44 6.26
CA ARG A 46 1.11 10.67 7.51
C ARG A 46 0.70 9.23 7.21
N PHE A 47 -0.19 9.02 6.25
CA PHE A 47 -0.56 7.70 5.81
C PHE A 47 0.62 6.92 5.21
N LEU A 48 1.47 7.59 4.43
CA LEU A 48 2.68 6.97 3.89
C LEU A 48 3.58 6.40 4.99
N HIS A 49 3.74 7.11 6.12
CA HIS A 49 4.48 6.59 7.26
C HIS A 49 3.85 5.30 7.81
N VAL A 50 2.52 5.28 7.99
CA VAL A 50 1.80 4.08 8.45
C VAL A 50 1.96 2.93 7.46
N LEU A 51 1.84 3.19 6.15
CA LEU A 51 2.02 2.20 5.10
C LEU A 51 3.43 1.57 5.15
N LEU A 52 4.47 2.39 5.29
CA LEU A 52 5.86 1.93 5.38
C LEU A 52 6.13 1.14 6.67
N ASP A 53 5.47 1.48 7.77
CA ASP A 53 5.62 0.75 9.04
C ASP A 53 4.91 -0.60 9.01
N LYS A 54 3.73 -0.68 8.39
CA LYS A 54 2.91 -1.90 8.36
C LYS A 54 3.29 -2.87 7.25
N VAL A 55 3.59 -2.37 6.05
CA VAL A 55 3.87 -3.20 4.87
C VAL A 55 5.36 -3.21 4.53
N GLY A 56 6.09 -2.14 4.83
CA GLY A 56 7.54 -2.06 4.64
C GLY A 56 8.33 -2.74 5.75
N TYR A 57 8.10 -4.03 6.00
CA TYR A 57 8.78 -4.77 7.08
C TYR A 57 10.31 -4.91 6.90
N SER A 58 10.84 -4.60 5.72
CA SER A 58 12.28 -4.55 5.44
C SER A 58 12.70 -3.20 4.88
N SER A 59 13.95 -2.81 5.11
CA SER A 59 14.53 -1.60 4.51
C SER A 59 14.45 -1.63 2.99
N TYR A 60 14.74 -2.78 2.38
CA TYR A 60 14.60 -2.98 0.94
C TYR A 60 13.19 -2.65 0.43
N LEU A 61 12.15 -3.16 1.10
CA LEU A 61 10.78 -2.93 0.67
C LEU A 61 10.35 -1.47 0.89
N ARG A 62 10.80 -0.84 1.98
CA ARG A 62 10.57 0.60 2.22
C ARG A 62 11.18 1.45 1.11
N ASP A 63 12.44 1.17 0.76
CA ASP A 63 13.15 1.87 -0.30
C ASP A 63 12.47 1.66 -1.65
N GLN A 64 11.98 0.44 -1.91
CA GLN A 64 11.27 0.12 -3.15
C GLN A 64 9.95 0.89 -3.26
N ILE A 65 9.14 0.92 -2.18
CA ILE A 65 7.89 1.70 -2.13
C ILE A 65 8.17 3.19 -2.41
N GLN A 66 9.21 3.74 -1.76
CA GLN A 66 9.58 5.15 -1.97
C GLN A 66 10.11 5.42 -3.38
N SER A 67 10.87 4.48 -3.97
CA SER A 67 11.36 4.60 -5.34
C SER A 67 10.22 4.59 -6.35
N GLU A 68 9.23 3.71 -6.17
CA GLU A 68 8.04 3.66 -7.03
C GLU A 68 7.22 4.94 -6.93
N LEU A 69 7.03 5.48 -5.73
CA LEU A 69 6.34 6.77 -5.53
C LEU A 69 7.04 7.92 -6.27
N LYS A 70 8.37 7.98 -6.24
CA LYS A 70 9.17 8.99 -6.94
C LYS A 70 9.10 8.81 -8.46
N THR A 71 9.08 7.57 -8.93
CA THR A 71 9.04 7.26 -10.37
C THR A 71 7.67 7.58 -10.97
N ALA A 72 6.62 7.46 -10.18
CA ALA A 72 5.25 7.63 -10.63
C ALA A 72 4.76 9.10 -10.64
N GLY A 73 5.65 10.06 -10.43
CA GLY A 73 5.36 11.50 -10.50
C GLY A 73 5.11 12.09 -9.12
N ASP A 74 3.87 12.50 -8.85
CA ASP A 74 3.48 13.10 -7.56
C ASP A 74 3.16 12.02 -6.50
N PRO A 75 4.01 11.86 -5.47
CA PRO A 75 3.78 10.87 -4.40
C PRO A 75 2.50 11.12 -3.61
N ILE A 76 2.07 12.38 -3.46
CA ILE A 76 0.91 12.73 -2.65
C ILE A 76 -0.38 12.29 -3.36
N THR A 77 -0.49 12.57 -4.66
CA THR A 77 -1.60 12.07 -5.47
C THR A 77 -1.63 10.53 -5.48
N GLN A 78 -0.47 9.87 -5.65
CA GLN A 78 -0.38 8.40 -5.62
C GLN A 78 -0.93 7.81 -4.31
N ILE A 79 -0.49 8.37 -3.17
CA ILE A 79 -0.95 7.91 -1.87
C ILE A 79 -2.44 8.20 -1.66
N THR A 80 -2.93 9.35 -2.12
CA THR A 80 -4.35 9.69 -2.04
C THR A 80 -5.21 8.71 -2.83
N VAL A 81 -4.78 8.33 -4.05
CA VAL A 81 -5.43 7.30 -4.86
C VAL A 81 -5.39 5.94 -4.14
N LEU A 82 -4.26 5.59 -3.53
CA LEU A 82 -4.11 4.35 -2.78
C LEU A 82 -5.06 4.29 -1.56
N GLN A 83 -5.22 5.41 -0.82
CA GLN A 83 -6.19 5.54 0.27
C GLN A 83 -7.64 5.40 -0.23
N GLY A 84 -7.95 5.91 -1.43
CA GLY A 84 -9.23 5.69 -2.10
C GLY A 84 -9.49 4.21 -2.37
N ALA A 85 -8.58 3.56 -3.11
CA ALA A 85 -8.68 2.15 -3.45
C ALA A 85 -8.78 1.24 -2.22
N LEU A 86 -8.01 1.54 -1.17
CA LEU A 86 -8.03 0.77 0.07
C LEU A 86 -9.39 0.81 0.78
N ARG A 87 -10.13 1.92 0.70
CA ARG A 87 -11.48 2.04 1.28
C ARG A 87 -12.53 1.23 0.52
N GLU A 88 -12.32 1.03 -0.77
CA GLU A 88 -13.21 0.26 -1.64
C GLU A 88 -12.94 -1.26 -1.61
N LEU A 89 -11.83 -1.66 -0.99
CA LEU A 89 -11.32 -3.03 -0.93
C LEU A 89 -12.10 -3.92 0.03
#